data_AF-A0A2T5U7T0-F1
#
_entry.id   AF-A0A2T5U7T0-F1
#
_cell.length_a   1.000
_cell.length_b   1.000
_cell.length_c   1.000
_cell.angle_alpha   90.00
_cell.angle_beta   90.00
_cell.angle_gamma   90.00
#
_symmetry.space_group_name_H-M   'P 1'
#
loop_
_entity.id
_entity.type
_entity.pdbx_description
1 polymer ?
#
loop_
_entity_poly.entity_id
_entity_poly.type
_entity_poly.pdbx_seq_one_letter_code
_entity_poly.pdbx_strand_id
1 'polypeptide(L)'
;MTFPDPRPDFDTARSLWIGTYAGGGGAGVYPLSRTGSVGAPYPDARNASFGTYSSRFDLHYLVDEQDDGALGVHRRTASGWVRLARVPVDGAAPCHIALNRTQSCVAVANYASGNVSVFQLDPASGLPIGQPTVHANDGSGPDPERQQSSHAHWVGFGFDNQFLYVADLGTDEVLAFAFDAERATLGEPYTALKAVPGSGPRHLLFHEQHPQSAYLACELDSTLVALTVEGRDLKPRASLSTLPAGWHGANIVAHIGANTAGDRLYVSNRGHDSIAVFALNERGDPTLLQHIASGGASPRFFMVLEEENRMIVVHERDQRVTMLDILPDGTLAPTDFAVHVPGAAYAFVA
;
A
#
# COMPACT_ATOMS: atom_id res chain seq x y z
N MET A 1 14.32 -12.31 45.94
CA MET A 1 13.06 -12.46 45.17
C MET A 1 13.18 -11.60 43.93
N THR A 2 13.57 -12.20 42.82
CA THR A 2 13.64 -11.54 41.51
C THR A 2 12.27 -11.65 40.86
N PHE A 3 11.64 -10.50 40.60
CA PHE A 3 10.43 -10.45 39.78
C PHE A 3 10.80 -10.94 38.37
N PRO A 4 10.00 -11.83 37.76
CA PRO A 4 10.16 -12.09 36.34
C PRO A 4 9.80 -10.82 35.58
N ASP A 5 10.75 -10.35 34.78
CA ASP A 5 10.57 -9.36 33.74
C ASP A 5 9.39 -9.81 32.84
N PRO A 6 8.31 -9.02 32.69
CA PRO A 6 7.25 -9.35 31.75
C PRO A 6 7.84 -9.15 30.36
N ARG A 7 8.49 -10.19 29.83
CA ARG A 7 8.83 -10.21 28.41
C ARG A 7 7.53 -9.93 27.66
N PRO A 8 7.47 -8.92 26.79
CA PRO A 8 6.30 -8.71 25.96
C PRO A 8 5.97 -10.02 25.23
N ASP A 9 4.71 -10.45 25.33
CA ASP A 9 4.15 -11.58 24.58
C ASP A 9 4.27 -11.28 23.09
N PHE A 10 5.43 -11.62 22.53
CA PHE A 10 5.71 -11.58 21.10
C PHE A 10 5.63 -12.98 20.49
N ASP A 11 5.00 -13.95 21.18
CA ASP A 11 4.87 -15.32 20.70
C ASP A 11 3.40 -15.79 20.68
N THR A 12 2.87 -15.90 19.47
CA THR A 12 2.24 -17.11 18.90
C THR A 12 1.68 -16.71 17.53
N ALA A 13 2.21 -17.31 16.46
CA ALA A 13 1.75 -17.19 15.06
C ALA A 13 1.27 -15.79 14.62
N ARG A 14 2.12 -15.05 13.87
CA ARG A 14 1.85 -13.74 13.22
C ARG A 14 1.94 -12.51 14.14
N SER A 15 3.15 -11.97 14.29
CA SER A 15 3.39 -10.70 15.01
C SER A 15 3.17 -9.49 14.10
N LEU A 16 2.67 -8.38 14.65
CA LEU A 16 2.57 -7.11 13.92
C LEU A 16 3.92 -6.41 13.88
N TRP A 17 4.25 -5.86 12.72
CA TRP A 17 5.46 -5.09 12.48
C TRP A 17 5.11 -3.76 11.82
N ILE A 18 5.84 -2.72 12.20
CA ILE A 18 5.68 -1.36 11.69
C ILE A 18 6.92 -0.99 10.90
N GLY A 19 6.74 -0.77 9.61
CA GLY A 19 7.76 -0.22 8.73
C GLY A 19 7.85 1.30 8.88
N THR A 20 9.07 1.84 8.77
CA THR A 20 9.37 3.22 9.17
C THR A 20 10.26 3.98 8.20
N TYR A 21 10.12 5.30 8.19
CA TYR A 21 11.03 6.24 7.53
C TYR A 21 12.17 6.65 8.44
N ALA A 22 13.39 6.64 7.90
CA ALA A 22 14.56 7.13 8.61
C ALA A 22 14.48 8.65 8.90
N GLY A 23 13.88 9.43 8.01
CA GLY A 23 13.68 10.87 8.19
C GLY A 23 12.80 11.23 9.40
N GLY A 24 11.91 10.32 9.80
CA GLY A 24 11.11 10.43 11.02
C GLY A 24 11.78 9.85 12.27
N GLY A 25 13.06 9.48 12.20
CA GLY A 25 13.77 8.81 13.31
C GLY A 25 13.56 7.30 13.39
N GLY A 26 12.88 6.71 12.40
CA GLY A 26 12.71 5.27 12.30
C GLY A 26 14.03 4.54 12.00
N ALA A 27 14.25 3.42 12.68
CA ALA A 27 15.47 2.61 12.53
C ALA A 27 15.20 1.25 11.87
N GLY A 28 14.16 1.13 11.04
CA GLY A 28 13.86 -0.07 10.26
C GLY A 28 12.43 -0.56 10.44
N VAL A 29 12.24 -1.86 10.73
CA VAL A 29 10.92 -2.41 11.10
C VAL A 29 10.85 -2.73 12.58
N TYR A 30 9.80 -2.28 13.26
CA TYR A 30 9.61 -2.47 14.70
C TYR A 30 8.53 -3.52 14.96
N PRO A 31 8.74 -4.52 15.83
CA PRO A 31 7.65 -5.37 16.27
C PRO A 31 6.75 -4.57 17.21
N LEU A 32 5.44 -4.71 17.03
CA LEU A 32 4.42 -4.08 17.86
C LEU A 32 3.51 -5.16 18.44
N SER A 33 3.41 -5.23 19.77
CA SER A 33 2.45 -6.12 20.42
C SER A 33 1.03 -5.54 20.33
N ARG A 34 0.03 -6.43 20.38
CA ARG A 34 -1.38 -6.01 20.50
C ARG A 34 -1.69 -5.26 21.80
N THR A 35 -0.81 -5.34 22.78
CA THR A 35 -0.90 -4.61 24.06
C THR A 35 -0.20 -3.25 24.04
N GLY A 36 0.46 -2.87 22.93
CA GLY A 36 1.05 -1.54 22.76
C GLY A 36 2.54 -1.44 23.10
N SER A 37 3.23 -2.57 23.23
CA SER A 37 4.68 -2.60 23.45
C SER A 37 5.42 -2.61 22.11
N VAL A 38 6.36 -1.68 21.95
CA VAL A 38 7.24 -1.60 20.78
C VAL A 38 8.58 -2.24 21.13
N GLY A 39 8.98 -3.26 20.38
CA GLY A 39 10.28 -3.92 20.60
C GLY A 39 11.44 -3.27 19.86
N ALA A 40 12.61 -3.88 19.96
CA ALA A 40 13.80 -3.39 19.25
C ALA A 40 13.62 -3.50 17.73
N PRO A 41 14.03 -2.47 16.95
CA PRO A 41 13.90 -2.50 15.50
C PRO A 41 14.85 -3.50 14.86
N TYR A 42 14.44 -3.99 13.68
CA TYR A 42 15.31 -4.67 12.75
C TYR A 42 15.89 -3.67 11.73
N PRO A 43 17.20 -3.36 11.79
CA PRO A 43 17.76 -2.19 11.11
C PRO A 43 18.13 -2.39 9.65
N ASP A 44 18.16 -3.61 9.12
CA ASP A 44 18.53 -3.83 7.71
C ASP A 44 17.39 -3.54 6.72
N ALA A 45 16.17 -3.35 7.22
CA ALA A 45 14.98 -2.96 6.46
C ALA A 45 14.67 -1.47 6.68
N ARG A 46 15.59 -0.59 6.26
CA ARG A 46 15.43 0.88 6.40
C ARG A 46 14.45 1.42 5.37
N ASN A 47 13.80 2.54 5.69
CA ASN A 47 12.79 3.18 4.83
C ASN A 47 11.74 2.21 4.28
N ALA A 48 11.37 1.21 5.09
CA ALA A 48 10.38 0.19 4.75
C ALA A 48 8.97 0.76 4.83
N SER A 49 8.62 1.61 3.88
CA SER A 49 7.34 2.34 3.81
C SER A 49 6.20 1.57 3.15
N PHE A 50 6.50 0.42 2.54
CA PHE A 50 5.55 -0.50 1.95
C PHE A 50 6.18 -1.89 1.72
N GLY A 51 5.36 -2.92 1.53
CA GLY A 51 5.87 -4.23 1.16
C GLY A 51 4.80 -5.24 0.79
N THR A 52 5.24 -6.45 0.47
CA THR A 52 4.37 -7.60 0.20
C THR A 52 5.02 -8.88 0.70
N TYR A 53 4.23 -9.94 0.86
CA TYR A 53 4.66 -11.24 1.36
C TYR A 53 4.43 -12.33 0.31
N SER A 54 5.45 -13.15 0.09
CA SER A 54 5.35 -14.37 -0.68
C SER A 54 5.16 -15.56 0.25
N SER A 55 3.97 -16.14 0.22
CA SER A 55 3.70 -17.43 0.88
C SER A 55 4.41 -18.61 0.19
N ARG A 56 4.76 -18.46 -1.09
CA ARG A 56 5.49 -19.49 -1.85
C ARG A 56 6.93 -19.68 -1.35
N PHE A 57 7.61 -18.58 -1.03
CA PHE A 57 9.03 -18.59 -0.64
C PHE A 57 9.28 -18.26 0.83
N ASP A 58 8.21 -17.90 1.55
CA ASP A 58 8.26 -17.39 2.91
C ASP A 58 9.22 -16.19 3.01
N LEU A 59 8.91 -15.15 2.23
CA LEU A 59 9.72 -13.95 2.07
C LEU A 59 8.89 -12.68 2.13
N HIS A 60 9.45 -11.66 2.78
CA HIS A 60 8.96 -10.30 2.73
C HIS A 60 9.79 -9.48 1.75
N TYR A 61 9.10 -8.83 0.82
CA TYR A 61 9.67 -7.85 -0.10
C TYR A 61 9.29 -6.48 0.41
N LEU A 62 10.28 -5.68 0.80
CA LEU A 62 10.09 -4.35 1.39
C LEU A 62 10.80 -3.32 0.51
N VAL A 63 10.17 -2.16 0.28
CA VAL A 63 10.86 -1.04 -0.36
C VAL A 63 11.93 -0.48 0.57
N ASP A 64 13.02 0.01 0.02
CA ASP A 64 13.93 0.96 0.67
C ASP A 64 13.70 2.32 -0.01
N GLU A 65 12.72 3.06 0.52
CA GLU A 65 12.23 4.31 -0.09
C GLU A 65 13.20 5.47 0.13
N GLN A 66 14.13 5.64 -0.80
CA GLN A 66 15.14 6.70 -0.84
C GLN A 66 15.61 6.93 -2.30
N ASP A 67 16.45 7.94 -2.53
CA ASP A 67 16.92 8.30 -3.88
C ASP A 67 17.64 7.15 -4.60
N ASP A 68 18.58 6.47 -3.92
CA ASP A 68 19.14 5.18 -4.36
C ASP A 68 18.22 4.05 -3.90
N GLY A 69 17.07 3.97 -4.55
CA GLY A 69 15.98 3.06 -4.21
C GLY A 69 16.39 1.60 -4.38
N ALA A 70 15.90 0.75 -3.47
CA ALA A 70 16.14 -0.68 -3.56
C ALA A 70 14.93 -1.51 -3.15
N LEU A 71 14.94 -2.76 -3.60
CA LEU A 71 14.07 -3.82 -3.13
C LEU A 71 14.83 -4.67 -2.12
N GLY A 72 14.39 -4.62 -0.86
CA GLY A 72 14.87 -5.50 0.20
C GLY A 72 14.12 -6.82 0.21
N VAL A 73 14.85 -7.94 0.32
CA VAL A 73 14.27 -9.29 0.47
C VAL A 73 14.66 -9.85 1.83
N HIS A 74 13.67 -10.13 2.65
CA HIS A 74 13.84 -10.45 4.06
C HIS A 74 13.08 -11.72 4.44
N ARG A 75 13.60 -12.47 5.40
CA ARG A 75 12.93 -13.62 6.01
C ARG A 75 12.84 -13.44 7.51
N ARG A 76 11.68 -13.74 8.08
CA ARG A 76 11.51 -13.88 9.53
C ARG A 76 11.82 -15.31 9.93
N THR A 77 12.69 -15.49 10.91
CA THR A 77 13.04 -16.79 11.49
C THR A 77 12.77 -16.77 12.99
N ALA A 78 12.86 -17.93 13.65
CA ALA A 78 12.77 -18.02 15.10
C ALA A 78 13.84 -17.18 15.83
N SER A 79 15.00 -16.94 15.20
CA SER A 79 16.11 -16.18 15.80
C SER A 79 16.07 -14.69 15.49
N GLY A 80 15.24 -14.23 14.55
CA GLY A 80 15.33 -12.86 14.09
C GLY A 80 14.86 -12.66 12.66
N TRP A 81 15.03 -11.43 12.18
CA TRP A 81 14.96 -11.15 10.75
C TRP A 81 16.34 -11.35 10.12
N VAL A 82 16.35 -11.76 8.85
CA VAL A 82 17.55 -11.85 8.03
C VAL A 82 17.29 -11.21 6.68
N ARG A 83 18.21 -10.34 6.22
CA ARG A 83 18.19 -9.78 4.88
C ARG A 83 18.93 -10.72 3.96
N LEU A 84 18.23 -11.24 2.95
CA LEU A 84 18.78 -12.15 1.96
C LEU A 84 19.31 -11.41 0.74
N ALA A 85 18.66 -10.30 0.37
CA ALA A 85 19.09 -9.46 -0.73
C ALA A 85 18.68 -8.00 -0.50
N ARG A 86 19.41 -7.10 -1.15
CA ARG A 86 19.03 -5.70 -1.43
C ARG A 86 19.46 -5.43 -2.86
N VAL A 87 18.51 -5.27 -3.77
CA VAL A 87 18.80 -5.04 -5.20
C VAL A 87 18.34 -3.63 -5.61
N PRO A 88 19.14 -2.87 -6.36
CA PRO A 88 18.71 -1.58 -6.90
C PRO A 88 17.44 -1.74 -7.74
N VAL A 89 16.51 -0.79 -7.63
CA VAL A 89 15.28 -0.77 -8.45
C VAL A 89 15.45 0.00 -9.74
N ASP A 90 16.63 0.55 -10.03
CA ASP A 90 16.86 1.43 -11.19
C ASP A 90 15.80 2.55 -11.27
N GLY A 91 15.57 3.18 -10.12
CA GLY A 91 14.61 4.25 -9.88
C GLY A 91 14.78 4.83 -8.48
N ALA A 92 14.07 5.92 -8.20
CA ALA A 92 14.17 6.69 -6.96
C ALA A 92 12.85 6.67 -6.17
N ALA A 93 12.97 6.59 -4.84
CA ALA A 93 11.86 6.53 -3.89
C ALA A 93 10.80 5.45 -4.25
N PRO A 94 11.17 4.15 -4.27
CA PRO A 94 10.21 3.06 -4.44
C PRO A 94 9.16 3.11 -3.33
N CYS A 95 7.88 3.14 -3.69
CA CYS A 95 6.78 3.40 -2.75
C CYS A 95 5.68 2.32 -2.73
N HIS A 96 5.69 1.40 -3.70
CA HIS A 96 4.72 0.30 -3.77
C HIS A 96 5.31 -0.93 -4.45
N ILE A 97 4.90 -2.13 -4.01
CA ILE A 97 5.36 -3.42 -4.55
C ILE A 97 4.16 -4.34 -4.78
N ALA A 98 4.19 -5.11 -5.87
CA ALA A 98 3.25 -6.21 -6.09
C ALA A 98 3.98 -7.47 -6.59
N LEU A 99 3.49 -8.64 -6.16
CA LEU A 99 3.85 -9.93 -6.73
C LEU A 99 2.82 -10.30 -7.81
N ASN A 100 3.28 -10.91 -8.90
CA ASN A 100 2.36 -11.51 -9.85
C ASN A 100 1.70 -12.76 -9.24
N ARG A 101 0.64 -13.27 -9.88
CA ARG A 101 -0.20 -14.33 -9.29
C ARG A 101 0.55 -15.63 -9.00
N THR A 102 1.52 -15.97 -9.85
CA THR A 102 2.37 -17.17 -9.70
C THR A 102 3.56 -16.94 -8.78
N GLN A 103 3.75 -15.71 -8.31
CA GLN A 103 4.90 -15.26 -7.54
C GLN A 103 6.22 -15.60 -8.26
N SER A 104 6.25 -15.46 -9.59
CA SER A 104 7.46 -15.58 -10.43
C SER A 104 8.10 -14.23 -10.74
N CYS A 105 7.39 -13.13 -10.50
CA CYS A 105 7.88 -11.77 -10.73
C CYS A 105 7.42 -10.84 -9.60
N VAL A 106 8.21 -9.80 -9.35
CA VAL A 106 7.88 -8.70 -8.45
C VAL A 106 8.02 -7.37 -9.21
N ALA A 107 7.02 -6.50 -9.07
CA ALA A 107 7.01 -5.17 -9.67
C ALA A 107 7.08 -4.09 -8.58
N VAL A 108 7.77 -3.00 -8.86
CA VAL A 108 8.00 -1.88 -7.94
C VAL A 108 7.66 -0.56 -8.65
N ALA A 109 6.88 0.30 -7.99
CA ALA A 109 6.61 1.67 -8.45
C ALA A 109 7.57 2.65 -7.76
N ASN A 110 8.28 3.46 -8.56
CA ASN A 110 9.27 4.43 -8.11
C ASN A 110 8.70 5.84 -8.24
N TYR A 111 8.38 6.46 -7.10
CA TYR A 111 7.61 7.71 -7.06
C TYR A 111 8.41 8.89 -7.59
N ALA A 112 9.64 9.08 -7.12
CA ALA A 112 10.41 10.29 -7.43
C ALA A 112 10.91 10.31 -8.87
N SER A 113 11.19 9.14 -9.46
CA SER A 113 11.67 9.00 -10.83
C SER A 113 10.57 8.68 -11.85
N GLY A 114 9.33 8.43 -11.42
CA GLY A 114 8.20 8.24 -12.34
C GLY A 114 8.26 6.97 -13.19
N ASN A 115 8.96 5.93 -12.72
CA ASN A 115 9.14 4.67 -13.45
C ASN A 115 8.68 3.45 -12.64
N VAL A 116 8.47 2.34 -13.34
CA VAL A 116 8.22 1.01 -12.78
C VAL A 116 9.37 0.07 -13.12
N SER A 117 9.66 -0.84 -12.20
CA SER A 117 10.71 -1.84 -12.33
C SER A 117 10.14 -3.24 -12.06
N VAL A 118 10.42 -4.19 -12.95
CA VAL A 118 9.91 -5.57 -12.85
C VAL A 118 11.07 -6.54 -12.82
N PHE A 119 11.14 -7.35 -11.77
CA PHE A 119 12.14 -8.39 -11.60
C PHE A 119 11.55 -9.77 -11.82
N GLN A 120 12.29 -10.62 -12.52
CA GLN A 120 12.08 -12.06 -12.43
C GLN A 120 12.58 -12.57 -11.08
N LEU A 121 11.88 -13.54 -10.51
CA LEU A 121 12.27 -14.21 -9.28
C LEU A 121 12.82 -15.60 -9.61
N ASP A 122 13.91 -15.96 -8.94
CA ASP A 122 14.44 -17.32 -8.99
C ASP A 122 13.37 -18.31 -8.48
N PRO A 123 12.99 -19.33 -9.27
CA PRO A 123 11.88 -20.22 -8.93
C PRO A 123 12.14 -21.13 -7.72
N ALA A 124 13.38 -21.24 -7.25
CA ALA A 124 13.75 -22.03 -6.07
C ALA A 124 13.85 -21.18 -4.79
N SER A 125 14.43 -19.98 -4.87
CA SER A 125 14.76 -19.14 -3.72
C SER A 125 13.83 -17.93 -3.54
N GLY A 126 13.14 -17.49 -4.61
CA GLY A 126 12.34 -16.26 -4.61
C GLY A 126 13.17 -14.97 -4.65
N LEU A 127 14.50 -15.05 -4.83
CA LEU A 127 15.35 -13.88 -4.95
C LEU A 127 15.25 -13.26 -6.36
N PRO A 128 15.25 -11.92 -6.50
CA PRO A 128 15.36 -11.27 -7.79
C PRO A 128 16.60 -11.72 -8.56
N ILE A 129 16.44 -12.01 -9.86
CA ILE A 129 17.53 -12.41 -10.76
C ILE A 129 17.70 -11.42 -11.90
N GLY A 130 18.95 -11.18 -12.29
CA GLY A 130 19.27 -10.27 -13.38
C GLY A 130 19.00 -8.80 -13.05
N GLN A 131 18.94 -7.97 -14.10
CA GLN A 131 18.52 -6.58 -14.03
C GLN A 131 17.00 -6.47 -14.18
N PRO A 132 16.34 -5.50 -13.57
CA PRO A 132 14.91 -5.29 -13.78
C PRO A 132 14.63 -4.83 -15.21
N THR A 133 13.45 -5.20 -15.72
CA THR A 133 12.84 -4.46 -16.83
C THR A 133 12.32 -3.15 -16.27
N VAL A 134 12.77 -2.02 -16.83
CA VAL A 134 12.39 -0.68 -16.39
C VAL A 134 11.55 0.02 -17.45
N HIS A 135 10.45 0.65 -17.03
CA HIS A 135 9.65 1.50 -17.88
C HIS A 135 9.38 2.85 -17.20
N ALA A 136 9.86 3.93 -17.80
CA ALA A 136 9.57 5.29 -17.37
C ALA A 136 8.35 5.84 -18.10
N ASN A 137 7.54 6.64 -17.42
CA ASN A 137 6.48 7.41 -18.06
C ASN A 137 6.89 8.88 -18.14
N ASP A 138 6.44 9.55 -19.19
CA ASP A 138 6.65 10.99 -19.40
C ASP A 138 5.30 11.70 -19.41
N GLY A 139 5.28 12.93 -18.91
CA GLY A 139 4.08 13.75 -18.87
C GLY A 139 3.99 14.57 -17.60
N SER A 140 2.90 15.32 -17.49
CA SER A 140 2.59 16.17 -16.35
C SER A 140 1.08 16.38 -16.24
N GLY A 141 0.65 16.86 -15.08
CA GLY A 141 -0.74 17.23 -14.78
C GLY A 141 -0.84 18.71 -14.42
N PRO A 142 -2.04 19.20 -14.09
CA PRO A 142 -2.28 20.61 -13.83
C PRO A 142 -1.77 21.10 -12.46
N ASP A 143 -1.53 20.22 -11.48
CA ASP A 143 -1.02 20.64 -10.17
C ASP A 143 0.46 21.07 -10.27
N PRO A 144 0.77 22.35 -9.99
CA PRO A 144 2.11 22.89 -10.22
C PRO A 144 3.14 22.44 -9.19
N GLU A 145 2.74 21.80 -8.08
CA GLU A 145 3.64 21.32 -7.03
C GLU A 145 3.79 19.80 -7.04
N ARG A 146 2.76 19.07 -7.48
CA ARG A 146 2.66 17.61 -7.35
C ARG A 146 2.63 16.86 -8.67
N GLN A 147 2.47 17.55 -9.80
CA GLN A 147 2.28 16.93 -11.11
C GLN A 147 3.19 17.54 -12.19
N GLN A 148 4.39 17.97 -11.81
CA GLN A 148 5.39 18.54 -12.72
C GLN A 148 6.00 17.49 -13.66
N SER A 149 5.94 16.22 -13.27
CA SER A 149 6.44 15.05 -13.98
C SER A 149 5.62 13.82 -13.60
N SER A 150 5.89 12.67 -14.24
CA SER A 150 5.40 11.35 -13.81
C SER A 150 5.78 11.03 -12.36
N HIS A 151 4.86 10.41 -11.64
CA HIS A 151 5.00 9.90 -10.29
C HIS A 151 4.23 8.57 -10.13
N ALA A 152 4.84 7.46 -10.56
CA ALA A 152 4.30 6.12 -10.37
C ALA A 152 4.14 5.82 -8.88
N HIS A 153 2.89 5.72 -8.40
CA HIS A 153 2.60 5.56 -6.98
C HIS A 153 2.08 4.16 -6.64
N TRP A 154 1.51 3.45 -7.59
CA TRP A 154 1.00 2.09 -7.36
C TRP A 154 1.25 1.21 -8.57
N VAL A 155 1.49 -0.07 -8.29
CA VAL A 155 1.67 -1.11 -9.30
C VAL A 155 0.96 -2.38 -8.86
N GLY A 156 0.31 -3.06 -9.80
CA GLY A 156 -0.33 -4.34 -9.53
C GLY A 156 -0.78 -5.09 -10.77
N PHE A 157 -0.84 -6.41 -10.66
CA PHE A 157 -1.21 -7.30 -11.75
C PHE A 157 -2.72 -7.51 -11.78
N GLY A 158 -3.31 -7.50 -12.98
CA GLY A 158 -4.71 -7.90 -13.16
C GLY A 158 -4.91 -9.37 -12.74
N PHE A 159 -6.16 -9.75 -12.41
CA PHE A 159 -6.47 -11.12 -11.99
C PHE A 159 -6.22 -12.18 -13.07
N ASP A 160 -6.26 -11.78 -14.34
CA ASP A 160 -5.89 -12.61 -15.50
C ASP A 160 -4.37 -12.81 -15.61
N ASN A 161 -3.58 -12.05 -14.86
CA ASN A 161 -2.12 -12.02 -14.89
C ASN A 161 -1.54 -11.74 -16.28
N GLN A 162 -2.33 -11.09 -17.16
CA GLN A 162 -1.94 -10.70 -18.52
C GLN A 162 -1.49 -9.25 -18.60
N PHE A 163 -1.93 -8.42 -17.65
CA PHE A 163 -1.60 -7.00 -17.60
C PHE A 163 -1.01 -6.59 -16.26
N LEU A 164 0.01 -5.73 -16.33
CA LEU A 164 0.49 -4.93 -15.21
C LEU A 164 -0.14 -3.55 -15.30
N TYR A 165 -0.73 -3.06 -14.21
CA TYR A 165 -1.30 -1.73 -14.11
C TYR A 165 -0.44 -0.84 -13.23
N VAL A 166 -0.35 0.44 -13.60
CA VAL A 166 0.42 1.47 -12.87
C VAL A 166 -0.44 2.70 -12.69
N ALA A 167 -0.69 3.12 -11.45
CA ALA A 167 -1.31 4.41 -11.19
C ALA A 167 -0.21 5.46 -11.09
N ASP A 168 -0.31 6.47 -11.94
CA ASP A 168 0.64 7.58 -12.03
C ASP A 168 -0.06 8.86 -11.57
N LEU A 169 0.35 9.33 -10.39
CA LEU A 169 -0.18 10.53 -9.77
C LEU A 169 0.14 11.76 -10.62
N GLY A 170 1.33 11.78 -11.21
CA GLY A 170 1.91 12.93 -11.89
C GLY A 170 1.27 13.26 -13.23
N THR A 171 0.70 12.25 -13.91
CA THR A 171 0.13 12.39 -15.26
C THR A 171 -1.39 12.28 -15.32
N ASP A 172 -2.06 12.03 -14.18
CA ASP A 172 -3.49 11.71 -14.12
C ASP A 172 -3.86 10.47 -14.95
N GLU A 173 -3.00 9.45 -14.96
CA GLU A 173 -3.22 8.24 -15.74
C GLU A 173 -3.13 6.96 -14.91
N VAL A 174 -3.88 5.95 -15.35
CA VAL A 174 -3.57 4.55 -15.04
C VAL A 174 -3.08 3.91 -16.33
N LEU A 175 -1.83 3.49 -16.35
CA LEU A 175 -1.23 2.76 -17.46
C LEU A 175 -1.49 1.25 -17.29
N ALA A 176 -1.57 0.55 -18.41
CA ALA A 176 -1.56 -0.90 -18.50
C ALA A 176 -0.49 -1.36 -19.49
N PHE A 177 0.19 -2.43 -19.14
CA PHE A 177 1.24 -3.07 -19.94
C PHE A 177 0.88 -4.52 -20.15
N ALA A 178 0.95 -5.00 -21.40
CA ALA A 178 0.94 -6.45 -21.62
C ALA A 178 2.14 -7.07 -20.90
N PHE A 179 1.92 -8.10 -20.10
CA PHE A 179 2.92 -8.68 -19.22
C PHE A 179 3.27 -10.11 -19.64
N ASP A 180 4.55 -10.36 -19.90
CA ASP A 180 5.10 -11.71 -20.09
C ASP A 180 5.75 -12.17 -18.78
N ALA A 181 5.06 -13.07 -18.07
CA ALA A 181 5.52 -13.60 -16.78
C ALA A 181 6.72 -14.56 -16.88
N GLU A 182 6.99 -15.14 -18.05
CA GLU A 182 8.14 -16.03 -18.26
C GLU A 182 9.43 -15.23 -18.42
N ARG A 183 9.32 -14.08 -19.11
CA ARG A 183 10.46 -13.19 -19.40
C ARG A 183 10.58 -12.01 -18.44
N ALA A 184 9.57 -11.77 -17.60
CA ALA A 184 9.45 -10.59 -16.76
C ALA A 184 9.56 -9.28 -17.58
N THR A 185 8.94 -9.25 -18.77
CA THR A 185 8.96 -8.11 -19.69
C THR A 185 7.60 -7.45 -19.81
N LEU A 186 7.63 -6.15 -20.11
CA LEU A 186 6.45 -5.34 -20.40
C LEU A 186 6.41 -5.01 -21.90
N GLY A 187 5.23 -5.08 -22.49
CA GLY A 187 4.98 -4.51 -23.82
C GLY A 187 4.89 -2.98 -23.76
N GLU A 188 4.56 -2.35 -24.90
CA GLU A 188 4.33 -0.91 -24.96
C GLU A 188 3.20 -0.46 -24.01
N PRO A 189 3.32 0.72 -23.38
CA PRO A 189 2.31 1.24 -22.47
C PRO A 189 1.00 1.55 -23.20
N TYR A 190 -0.10 1.32 -22.51
CA TYR A 190 -1.44 1.76 -22.91
C TYR A 190 -2.09 2.54 -21.77
N THR A 191 -2.72 3.67 -22.06
CA THR A 191 -3.51 4.40 -21.04
C THR A 191 -4.84 3.66 -20.80
N ALA A 192 -4.90 2.86 -19.73
CA ALA A 192 -6.10 2.14 -19.31
C ALA A 192 -7.20 3.08 -18.81
N LEU A 193 -6.81 4.20 -18.20
CA LEU A 193 -7.67 5.29 -17.76
C LEU A 193 -6.92 6.61 -17.84
N LYS A 194 -7.57 7.63 -18.42
CA LYS A 194 -7.25 9.04 -18.12
C LYS A 194 -8.19 9.49 -17.01
N ALA A 195 -7.63 9.79 -15.85
CA ALA A 195 -8.38 10.28 -14.71
C ALA A 195 -8.76 11.76 -14.91
N VAL A 196 -9.53 12.31 -13.96
CA VAL A 196 -9.85 13.74 -13.98
C VAL A 196 -8.55 14.53 -13.82
N PRO A 197 -8.29 15.56 -14.64
CA PRO A 197 -7.09 16.38 -14.48
C PRO A 197 -6.99 16.98 -13.07
N GLY A 198 -5.86 16.78 -12.41
CA GLY A 198 -5.60 17.21 -11.04
C GLY A 198 -6.12 16.26 -9.96
N SER A 199 -6.58 15.05 -10.33
CA SER A 199 -7.06 14.07 -9.34
C SER A 199 -5.92 13.28 -8.70
N GLY A 200 -4.84 13.02 -9.44
CA GLY A 200 -3.66 12.30 -8.96
C GLY A 200 -3.95 10.85 -8.54
N PRO A 201 -4.14 9.91 -9.49
CA PRO A 201 -4.29 8.48 -9.23
C PRO A 201 -3.21 7.94 -8.28
N ARG A 202 -3.61 7.41 -7.12
CA ARG A 202 -2.67 6.98 -6.08
C ARG A 202 -2.59 5.47 -5.95
N HIS A 203 -3.66 4.85 -5.49
CA HIS A 203 -3.74 3.40 -5.25
C HIS A 203 -4.97 2.83 -5.96
N LEU A 204 -4.79 1.70 -6.63
CA LEU A 204 -5.85 0.95 -7.30
C LEU A 204 -6.14 -0.34 -6.53
N LEU A 205 -7.40 -0.70 -6.38
CA LEU A 205 -7.84 -1.95 -5.79
C LEU A 205 -8.72 -2.71 -6.77
N PHE A 206 -8.29 -3.90 -7.21
CA PHE A 206 -9.13 -4.82 -7.96
C PHE A 206 -9.99 -5.64 -7.00
N HIS A 207 -11.27 -5.80 -7.31
CA HIS A 207 -12.20 -6.49 -6.44
C HIS A 207 -12.11 -8.01 -6.60
N GLU A 208 -11.69 -8.72 -5.55
CA GLU A 208 -11.42 -10.16 -5.63
C GLU A 208 -12.64 -11.02 -5.99
N GLN A 209 -13.81 -10.73 -5.41
CA GLN A 209 -15.05 -11.48 -5.68
C GLN A 209 -15.81 -11.01 -6.93
N HIS A 210 -15.54 -9.79 -7.41
CA HIS A 210 -16.19 -9.19 -8.57
C HIS A 210 -15.12 -8.67 -9.54
N PRO A 211 -14.47 -9.54 -10.33
CA PRO A 211 -13.27 -9.18 -11.11
C PRO A 211 -13.50 -8.11 -12.19
N GLN A 212 -14.74 -7.77 -12.49
CA GLN A 212 -15.11 -6.66 -13.37
C GLN A 212 -15.12 -5.30 -12.65
N SER A 213 -14.89 -5.25 -11.34
CA SER A 213 -14.91 -4.04 -10.53
C SER A 213 -13.52 -3.71 -10.00
N ALA A 214 -13.15 -2.44 -10.09
CA ALA A 214 -11.96 -1.89 -9.46
C ALA A 214 -12.27 -0.53 -8.84
N TYR A 215 -11.41 -0.07 -7.94
CA TYR A 215 -11.58 1.19 -7.22
C TYR A 215 -10.27 1.95 -7.18
N LEU A 216 -10.28 3.17 -7.69
CA LEU A 216 -9.13 4.05 -7.71
C LEU A 216 -9.28 5.13 -6.65
N ALA A 217 -8.29 5.22 -5.77
CA ALA A 217 -8.16 6.28 -4.79
C ALA A 217 -7.28 7.39 -5.39
N CYS A 218 -7.84 8.59 -5.55
CA CYS A 218 -7.18 9.74 -6.13
C CYS A 218 -6.70 10.69 -5.02
N GLU A 219 -5.40 10.97 -4.99
CA GLU A 219 -4.73 11.67 -3.90
C GLU A 219 -5.18 13.12 -3.78
N LEU A 220 -5.11 13.87 -4.88
CA LEU A 220 -5.09 15.33 -4.86
C LEU A 220 -6.49 15.95 -4.77
N ASP A 221 -7.50 15.30 -5.33
CA ASP A 221 -8.90 15.77 -5.29
C ASP A 221 -9.77 15.07 -4.22
N SER A 222 -9.19 14.14 -3.46
CA SER A 222 -9.87 13.40 -2.40
C SER A 222 -11.09 12.61 -2.89
N THR A 223 -10.91 11.86 -3.99
CA THR A 223 -11.98 11.05 -4.58
C THR A 223 -11.69 9.54 -4.57
N LEU A 224 -12.78 8.78 -4.47
CA LEU A 224 -12.86 7.35 -4.76
C LEU A 224 -13.62 7.17 -6.08
N VAL A 225 -12.94 6.63 -7.09
CA VAL A 225 -13.53 6.34 -8.40
C VAL A 225 -13.82 4.85 -8.51
N ALA A 226 -15.09 4.49 -8.65
CA ALA A 226 -15.51 3.13 -8.98
C ALA A 226 -15.37 2.90 -10.47
N LEU A 227 -14.71 1.80 -10.85
CA LEU A 227 -14.32 1.46 -12.21
C LEU A 227 -14.94 0.11 -12.63
N THR A 228 -15.21 -0.02 -13.92
CA THR A 228 -15.41 -1.32 -14.60
C THR A 228 -14.13 -1.72 -15.31
N VAL A 229 -13.72 -2.98 -15.15
CA VAL A 229 -12.58 -3.58 -15.85
C VAL A 229 -13.09 -4.26 -17.13
N GLU A 230 -12.63 -3.78 -18.28
CA GLU A 230 -12.99 -4.27 -19.62
C GLU A 230 -11.72 -4.66 -20.39
N GLY A 231 -11.27 -5.91 -20.22
CA GLY A 231 -9.96 -6.32 -20.73
C GLY A 231 -8.86 -5.54 -20.02
N ARG A 232 -8.12 -4.70 -20.77
CA ARG A 232 -7.09 -3.81 -20.23
C ARG A 232 -7.60 -2.42 -19.83
N ASP A 233 -8.83 -2.08 -20.21
CA ASP A 233 -9.42 -0.76 -19.99
C ASP A 233 -10.08 -0.67 -18.62
N LEU A 234 -10.03 0.52 -18.02
CA LEU A 234 -10.72 0.86 -16.79
C LEU A 234 -11.72 1.99 -17.08
N LYS A 235 -13.03 1.70 -16.98
CA LYS A 235 -14.10 2.65 -17.30
C LYS A 235 -14.71 3.22 -16.02
N PRO A 236 -14.70 4.56 -15.80
CA PRO A 236 -15.37 5.17 -14.64
C PRO A 236 -16.87 4.92 -14.65
N ARG A 237 -17.40 4.47 -13.50
CA ARG A 237 -18.83 4.31 -13.23
C ARG A 237 -19.36 5.39 -12.30
N ALA A 238 -18.60 5.69 -11.24
CA ALA A 238 -18.97 6.68 -10.24
C ALA A 238 -17.72 7.32 -9.65
N SER A 239 -17.85 8.55 -9.16
CA SER A 239 -16.84 9.24 -8.37
C SER A 239 -17.51 9.79 -7.10
N LEU A 240 -16.89 9.52 -5.96
CA LEU A 240 -17.39 9.92 -4.64
C LEU A 240 -16.30 10.65 -3.90
N SER A 241 -16.66 11.70 -3.16
CA SER A 241 -15.72 12.31 -2.22
C SER A 241 -15.43 11.35 -1.06
N THR A 242 -14.18 11.34 -0.60
CA THR A 242 -13.76 10.63 0.61
C THR A 242 -13.87 11.51 1.85
N LEU A 243 -14.48 12.69 1.73
CA LEU A 243 -14.58 13.71 2.79
C LEU A 243 -16.05 14.03 3.13
N PRO A 244 -16.33 14.52 4.35
CA PRO A 244 -17.65 15.02 4.70
C PRO A 244 -18.09 16.19 3.79
N ALA A 245 -19.38 16.24 3.47
CA ALA A 245 -19.94 17.35 2.70
C ALA A 245 -19.70 18.69 3.42
N GLY A 246 -19.21 19.69 2.67
CA GLY A 246 -18.89 21.01 3.20
C GLY A 246 -17.59 21.11 4.00
N TRP A 247 -16.78 20.04 4.05
CA TRP A 247 -15.44 20.14 4.59
C TRP A 247 -14.52 20.90 3.62
N HIS A 248 -13.75 21.84 4.17
CA HIS A 248 -12.85 22.70 3.43
C HIS A 248 -11.51 22.75 4.16
N GLY A 249 -10.49 22.15 3.56
CA GLY A 249 -9.14 22.09 4.10
C GLY A 249 -8.21 21.37 3.13
N ALA A 250 -6.91 21.39 3.42
CA ALA A 250 -5.95 20.60 2.66
C ALA A 250 -6.10 19.12 3.04
N ASN A 251 -6.37 18.26 2.05
CA ASN A 251 -6.46 16.83 2.25
C ASN A 251 -5.82 16.11 1.08
N ILE A 252 -5.17 14.99 1.38
CA ILE A 252 -4.73 14.02 0.39
C ILE A 252 -5.13 12.61 0.79
N VAL A 253 -5.69 11.85 -0.14
CA VAL A 253 -5.99 10.42 0.10
C VAL A 253 -4.69 9.63 0.22
N ALA A 254 -4.70 8.51 0.96
CA ALA A 254 -3.55 7.63 1.06
C ALA A 254 -3.90 6.19 0.67
N HIS A 255 -4.38 5.39 1.61
CA HIS A 255 -4.56 3.96 1.40
C HIS A 255 -6.02 3.62 1.09
N ILE A 256 -6.21 2.56 0.29
CA ILE A 256 -7.49 1.92 0.05
C ILE A 256 -7.34 0.43 0.33
N GLY A 257 -8.34 -0.16 0.98
CA GLY A 257 -8.39 -1.57 1.33
C GLY A 257 -9.84 -2.05 1.40
N ALA A 258 -10.04 -3.35 1.23
CA ALA A 258 -11.33 -4.00 1.32
C ALA A 258 -11.34 -5.03 2.45
N ASN A 259 -12.52 -5.37 2.96
CA ASN A 259 -12.66 -6.54 3.81
C ASN A 259 -12.63 -7.84 3.00
N THR A 260 -12.40 -8.98 3.65
CA THR A 260 -12.35 -10.29 2.96
C THR A 260 -13.67 -10.63 2.26
N ALA A 261 -14.80 -10.21 2.82
CA ALA A 261 -16.11 -10.40 2.21
C ALA A 261 -16.31 -9.54 0.95
N GLY A 262 -15.45 -8.57 0.68
CA GLY A 262 -15.53 -7.70 -0.50
C GLY A 262 -16.77 -6.80 -0.51
N ASP A 263 -17.47 -6.65 0.61
CA ASP A 263 -18.67 -5.82 0.70
C ASP A 263 -18.40 -4.49 1.42
N ARG A 264 -17.16 -4.25 1.87
CA ARG A 264 -16.71 -2.98 2.47
C ARG A 264 -15.40 -2.50 1.85
N LEU A 265 -15.33 -1.18 1.63
CA LEU A 265 -14.09 -0.47 1.32
C LEU A 265 -13.78 0.55 2.40
N TYR A 266 -12.49 0.73 2.65
CA TYR A 266 -11.95 1.71 3.57
C TYR A 266 -10.95 2.58 2.82
N VAL A 267 -11.01 3.90 3.02
CA VAL A 267 -10.09 4.86 2.40
C VAL A 267 -9.56 5.82 3.46
N SER A 268 -8.25 5.99 3.55
CA SER A 268 -7.64 6.92 4.51
C SER A 268 -7.39 8.31 3.91
N ASN A 269 -7.63 9.33 4.72
CA ASN A 269 -7.51 10.75 4.37
C ASN A 269 -6.48 11.43 5.29
N ARG A 270 -5.42 12.00 4.71
CA ARG A 270 -4.38 12.77 5.44
C ARG A 270 -4.71 14.26 5.34
N GLY A 271 -4.96 14.90 6.47
CA GLY A 271 -5.47 16.28 6.55
C GLY A 271 -6.81 16.35 7.27
N HIS A 272 -7.83 15.65 6.77
CA HIS A 272 -9.04 15.38 7.55
C HIS A 272 -8.81 14.32 8.65
N ASP A 273 -7.74 13.54 8.52
CA ASP A 273 -7.26 12.58 9.53
C ASP A 273 -8.34 11.57 9.95
N SER A 274 -8.87 10.91 8.92
CA SER A 274 -10.02 10.02 9.04
C SER A 274 -9.93 8.80 8.15
N ILE A 275 -10.71 7.76 8.47
CA ILE A 275 -11.06 6.68 7.56
C ILE A 275 -12.49 6.91 7.05
N ALA A 276 -12.66 6.90 5.72
CA ALA A 276 -13.96 6.83 5.07
C ALA A 276 -14.32 5.36 4.81
N VAL A 277 -15.53 4.96 5.20
CA VAL A 277 -16.04 3.58 5.08
C VAL A 277 -17.17 3.56 4.05
N PHE A 278 -17.11 2.64 3.09
CA PHE A 278 -18.12 2.47 2.06
C PHE A 278 -18.67 1.05 2.09
N ALA A 279 -19.99 0.90 1.95
CA ALA A 279 -20.63 -0.37 1.60
C ALA A 279 -20.57 -0.56 0.08
N LEU A 280 -20.33 -1.79 -0.35
CA LEU A 280 -20.44 -2.21 -1.73
C LEU A 280 -21.75 -2.97 -1.92
N ASN A 281 -22.53 -2.59 -2.92
CA ASN A 281 -23.70 -3.39 -3.35
C ASN A 281 -23.24 -4.63 -4.16
N GLU A 282 -24.19 -5.46 -4.59
CA GLU A 282 -23.92 -6.66 -5.40
C GLU A 282 -23.18 -6.42 -6.73
N ARG A 283 -23.18 -5.17 -7.23
CA ARG A 283 -22.46 -4.77 -8.45
C ARG A 283 -21.07 -4.20 -8.14
N GLY A 284 -20.73 -4.02 -6.86
CA GLY A 284 -19.55 -3.26 -6.45
C GLY A 284 -19.71 -1.75 -6.69
N ASP A 285 -20.90 -1.20 -6.53
CA ASP A 285 -21.06 0.26 -6.42
C ASP A 285 -20.91 0.67 -4.95
N PRO A 286 -20.04 1.66 -4.65
CA PRO A 286 -19.81 2.12 -3.28
C PRO A 286 -20.88 3.11 -2.82
N THR A 287 -21.30 2.98 -1.57
CA THR A 287 -22.12 3.96 -0.83
C THR A 287 -21.41 4.31 0.46
N LEU A 288 -21.16 5.59 0.70
CA LEU A 288 -20.52 6.06 1.93
C LEU A 288 -21.40 5.71 3.15
N LEU A 289 -20.79 5.07 4.15
CA LEU A 289 -21.42 4.72 5.43
C LEU A 289 -20.96 5.65 6.57
N GLN A 290 -19.66 5.97 6.60
CA GLN A 290 -19.05 6.61 7.76
C GLN A 290 -17.82 7.41 7.36
N HIS A 291 -17.60 8.53 8.06
CA HIS A 291 -16.27 9.08 8.28
C HIS A 291 -15.97 8.97 9.76
N ILE A 292 -14.80 8.47 10.12
CA ILE A 292 -14.37 8.34 11.52
C ILE A 292 -12.95 8.84 11.70
N ALA A 293 -12.70 9.55 12.80
CA ALA A 293 -11.35 9.97 13.17
C ALA A 293 -10.44 8.75 13.30
N SER A 294 -9.26 8.82 12.69
CA SER A 294 -8.30 7.71 12.71
C SER A 294 -7.51 7.62 14.04
N GLY A 295 -7.58 8.65 14.89
CA GLY A 295 -6.93 8.70 16.20
C GLY A 295 -5.51 9.28 16.21
N GLY A 296 -5.06 9.82 15.07
CA GLY A 296 -3.75 10.43 14.88
C GLY A 296 -3.70 11.24 13.59
N ALA A 297 -2.55 11.85 13.30
CA ALA A 297 -2.39 12.77 12.18
C ALA A 297 -1.75 12.11 10.96
N SER A 298 -2.36 12.32 9.78
CA SER A 298 -1.90 11.77 8.49
C SER A 298 -1.89 10.23 8.47
N PRO A 299 -3.07 9.56 8.53
CA PRO A 299 -3.20 8.10 8.42
C PRO A 299 -2.76 7.63 7.03
N ARG A 300 -1.48 7.29 6.88
CA ARG A 300 -0.85 6.92 5.61
C ARG A 300 -1.24 5.51 5.18
N PHE A 301 -1.38 4.61 6.14
CA PHE A 301 -1.67 3.21 5.89
C PHE A 301 -2.61 2.66 6.96
N PHE A 302 -3.41 1.67 6.60
CA PHE A 302 -4.12 0.85 7.58
C PHE A 302 -4.10 -0.61 7.14
N MET A 303 -4.26 -1.51 8.12
CA MET A 303 -4.42 -2.94 7.89
C MET A 303 -5.71 -3.42 8.55
N VAL A 304 -6.54 -4.13 7.78
CA VAL A 304 -7.73 -4.80 8.28
C VAL A 304 -7.32 -6.16 8.86
N LEU A 305 -7.54 -6.35 10.17
CA LEU A 305 -7.30 -7.58 10.91
C LEU A 305 -8.63 -8.25 11.20
N GLU A 306 -9.19 -8.91 10.18
CA GLU A 306 -10.53 -9.49 10.21
C GLU A 306 -10.73 -10.50 11.33
N GLU A 307 -9.75 -11.39 11.56
CA GLU A 307 -9.80 -12.40 12.63
C GLU A 307 -9.89 -11.77 14.02
N GLU A 308 -9.42 -10.53 14.17
CA GLU A 308 -9.45 -9.77 15.42
C GLU A 308 -10.63 -8.79 15.49
N ASN A 309 -11.38 -8.58 14.39
CA ASN A 309 -12.33 -7.48 14.22
C ASN A 309 -11.69 -6.13 14.59
N ARG A 310 -10.48 -5.89 14.05
CA ARG A 310 -9.69 -4.69 14.32
C ARG A 310 -9.12 -4.10 13.03
N MET A 311 -8.93 -2.80 13.02
CA MET A 311 -8.12 -2.10 12.02
C MET A 311 -6.94 -1.44 12.71
N ILE A 312 -5.72 -1.69 12.22
CA ILE A 312 -4.53 -0.92 12.61
C ILE A 312 -4.42 0.28 11.70
N VAL A 313 -4.20 1.47 12.25
CA VAL A 313 -3.95 2.67 11.46
C VAL A 313 -2.57 3.24 11.80
N VAL A 314 -1.78 3.53 10.78
CA VAL A 314 -0.41 4.06 10.89
C VAL A 314 -0.39 5.52 10.44
N HIS A 315 0.05 6.39 11.34
CA HIS A 315 0.02 7.83 11.19
C HIS A 315 1.43 8.37 11.02
N GLU A 316 1.70 8.94 9.84
CA GLU A 316 3.05 9.33 9.43
C GLU A 316 3.53 10.57 10.18
N ARG A 317 2.66 11.58 10.32
CA ARG A 317 3.06 12.92 10.79
C ARG A 317 3.30 12.97 12.29
N ASP A 318 2.49 12.27 13.08
CA ASP A 318 2.63 12.20 14.53
C ASP A 318 3.29 10.90 15.03
N GLN A 319 3.78 10.06 14.09
CA GLN A 319 4.56 8.86 14.37
C GLN A 319 3.84 7.90 15.33
N ARG A 320 2.56 7.66 15.03
CA ARG A 320 1.65 6.93 15.91
C ARG A 320 1.04 5.73 15.19
N VAL A 321 0.71 4.71 15.97
CA VAL A 321 -0.16 3.61 15.55
C VAL A 321 -1.37 3.56 16.47
N THR A 322 -2.56 3.48 15.90
CA THR A 322 -3.83 3.34 16.63
C THR A 322 -4.58 2.08 16.21
N MET A 323 -5.60 1.69 16.99
CA MET A 323 -6.55 0.66 16.57
C MET A 323 -7.98 1.20 16.56
N LEU A 324 -8.78 0.68 15.62
CA LEU A 324 -10.23 0.84 15.57
C LEU A 324 -10.88 -0.54 15.64
N ASP A 325 -12.04 -0.63 16.29
CA ASP A 325 -12.86 -1.83 16.29
C ASP A 325 -13.67 -1.89 14.99
N ILE A 326 -13.73 -3.05 14.36
CA ILE A 326 -14.62 -3.30 13.21
C ILE A 326 -15.93 -3.85 13.75
N LEU A 327 -17.02 -3.12 13.52
CA LEU A 327 -18.36 -3.49 13.94
C LEU A 327 -18.99 -4.51 12.97
N PRO A 328 -20.05 -5.24 13.36
CA PRO A 328 -20.65 -6.27 12.52
C PRO A 328 -21.14 -5.80 11.14
N ASP A 329 -21.45 -4.50 11.00
CA ASP A 329 -21.84 -3.89 9.75
C ASP A 329 -20.67 -3.33 8.94
N GLY A 330 -19.43 -3.54 9.38
CA GLY A 330 -18.21 -3.04 8.75
C GLY A 330 -17.88 -1.58 9.05
N THR A 331 -18.71 -0.87 9.82
CA THR A 331 -18.32 0.45 10.34
C THR A 331 -17.26 0.30 11.42
N LEU A 332 -16.60 1.40 11.77
CA LEU A 332 -15.50 1.40 12.73
C LEU A 332 -15.90 2.14 14.02
N ALA A 333 -15.31 1.74 15.14
CA ALA A 333 -15.43 2.43 16.43
C ALA A 333 -14.04 2.73 17.03
N PRO A 334 -13.88 3.85 17.75
CA PRO A 334 -12.61 4.21 18.36
C PRO A 334 -12.23 3.24 19.48
N THR A 335 -10.92 3.10 19.71
CA THR A 335 -10.36 2.44 20.89
C THR A 335 -9.43 3.39 21.64
N ASP A 336 -9.03 3.00 22.86
CA ASP A 336 -8.00 3.71 23.61
C ASP A 336 -6.57 3.29 23.22
N PHE A 337 -6.42 2.41 22.21
CA PHE A 337 -5.10 1.97 21.76
C PHE A 337 -4.41 3.09 20.97
N ALA A 338 -3.30 3.56 21.51
CA ALA A 338 -2.39 4.46 20.82
C ALA A 338 -0.95 4.22 21.29
N VAL A 339 -0.03 4.07 20.34
CA VAL A 339 1.39 3.86 20.62
C VAL A 339 2.25 4.69 19.68
N HIS A 340 3.31 5.29 20.21
CA HIS A 340 4.29 6.00 19.40
C HIS A 340 5.30 5.02 18.82
N VAL A 341 5.53 5.08 17.51
CA VAL A 341 6.56 4.31 16.80
C VAL A 341 7.36 5.28 15.92
N PRO A 342 8.67 5.49 16.17
CA PRO A 342 9.47 6.44 15.41
C PRO A 342 9.40 6.23 13.90
N GLY A 343 9.04 7.27 13.16
CA GLY A 343 8.94 7.24 11.70
C GLY A 343 7.87 6.29 11.12
N ALA A 344 6.83 5.91 11.87
CA ALA A 344 5.80 4.97 11.42
C ALA A 344 5.22 5.31 10.03
N ALA A 345 5.13 4.31 9.13
CA ALA A 345 4.64 4.50 7.77
C ALA A 345 3.75 3.35 7.26
N TYR A 346 4.06 2.12 7.67
CA TYR A 346 3.44 0.90 7.14
C TYR A 346 3.24 -0.13 8.24
N ALA A 347 2.25 -1.00 8.10
CA ALA A 347 2.05 -2.13 9.00
C ALA A 347 1.99 -3.43 8.22
N PHE A 348 2.55 -4.50 8.77
CA PHE A 348 2.47 -5.84 8.21
C PHE A 348 2.56 -6.92 9.28
N VAL A 349 2.28 -8.14 8.89
CA VAL A 349 2.28 -9.31 9.77
C VAL A 349 3.37 -10.27 9.33
N ALA A 350 4.15 -10.82 10.27
CA ALA A 350 5.26 -11.74 9.99
C ALA A 350 5.47 -12.78 11.10
#